data_AF-B3RTC9-F1
#
_entry.id   AF-B3RTC9-F1
#
_cell.length_a   1.000
_cell.length_b   1.000
_cell.length_c   1.000
_cell.angle_alpha   90.00
_cell.angle_beta   90.00
_cell.angle_gamma   90.00
#
_symmetry.space_group_name_H-M   'P 1'
#
loop_
_entity.id
_entity.type
_entity.pdbx_description
1 polymer ?
#
loop_
_entity_poly.entity_id
_entity_poly.type
_entity_poly.pdbx_seq_one_letter_code
_entity_poly.pdbx_strand_id
1 'polypeptide(L)'
;MGLRVIVMQYVFDTQLAYEQHTEGHKEQVKPTSKYSVEDLLERATQCLEQFQFELACKFCERALESQPQSLQALETYAPILLELGDVEKAHDCFQQLIKLSPDTGHEKYMYLGQMCGGADAVGYFKKGIDILKVELQQSSSGASSVNQLNHSREISRAYCSLAEIYLTDCCFDDNAAELCESYCRSAIEYDTKNAEAYQLLASCLLSQDQTDNAKEYMQKSIALWLPACKDIENDNEDIEQAGEILDRLLQEDDEVVQVWYLLGWLHYLENDTVAARQHLEMAQKLSEKFQCDDSKVNEHIQELLQEIPDHDVVADRDLESEDDEHPMEMDDSPVGDTA
;
A
#
# COMPACT_ATOMS: atom_id res chain seq x y z
N MET A 1 -32.99 -44.12 -57.87
CA MET A 1 -32.52 -43.00 -57.01
C MET A 1 -33.71 -42.18 -56.49
N GLY A 2 -34.68 -42.81 -55.80
CA GLY A 2 -35.95 -42.16 -55.44
C GLY A 2 -36.26 -42.04 -53.95
N LEU A 3 -35.82 -43.00 -53.10
CA LEU A 3 -36.11 -42.95 -51.66
C LEU A 3 -35.13 -42.11 -50.84
N ARG A 4 -33.86 -42.02 -51.23
CA ARG A 4 -32.86 -41.20 -50.51
C ARG A 4 -33.12 -39.70 -50.60
N VAL A 5 -33.68 -39.23 -51.71
CA VAL A 5 -34.00 -37.81 -51.93
C VAL A 5 -35.25 -37.42 -51.12
N ILE A 6 -36.24 -38.30 -51.04
CA ILE A 6 -37.48 -38.05 -50.27
C ILE A 6 -37.18 -38.03 -48.77
N VAL A 7 -36.34 -38.94 -48.26
CA VAL A 7 -35.96 -38.96 -46.83
C VAL A 7 -35.12 -37.74 -46.47
N MET A 8 -34.20 -37.30 -47.34
CA MET A 8 -33.44 -36.06 -47.12
C MET A 8 -34.32 -34.81 -47.12
N GLN A 9 -35.30 -34.71 -48.03
CA GLN A 9 -36.23 -33.58 -48.05
C GLN A 9 -37.12 -33.56 -46.80
N TYR A 10 -37.62 -34.72 -46.35
CA TYR A 10 -38.45 -34.80 -45.14
C TYR A 10 -37.67 -34.45 -43.87
N VAL A 11 -36.39 -34.83 -43.78
CA VAL A 11 -35.48 -34.46 -42.68
C VAL A 11 -35.16 -32.97 -42.73
N PHE A 12 -34.92 -32.40 -43.91
CA PHE A 12 -34.65 -30.98 -44.07
C PHE A 12 -35.88 -30.11 -43.73
N ASP A 13 -37.08 -30.53 -44.14
CA ASP A 13 -38.33 -29.83 -43.86
C ASP A 13 -38.71 -29.95 -42.36
N THR A 14 -38.40 -31.06 -41.70
CA THR A 14 -38.58 -31.19 -40.24
C THR A 14 -37.56 -30.40 -39.44
N GLN A 15 -36.34 -30.23 -39.95
CA GLN A 15 -35.30 -29.43 -39.31
C GLN A 15 -35.56 -27.92 -39.49
N LEU A 16 -36.03 -27.50 -40.67
CA LEU A 16 -36.46 -26.13 -40.93
C LEU A 16 -37.72 -25.75 -40.13
N ALA A 17 -38.66 -26.67 -39.94
CA ALA A 17 -39.82 -26.48 -39.07
C ALA A 17 -39.44 -26.45 -37.58
N TYR A 18 -38.41 -27.19 -37.16
CA TYR A 18 -37.88 -27.14 -35.80
C TYR A 18 -37.17 -25.80 -35.54
N GLU A 19 -36.33 -25.35 -36.48
CA GLU A 19 -35.61 -24.08 -36.40
C GLU A 19 -36.57 -22.87 -36.43
N GLN A 20 -37.60 -22.89 -37.28
CA GLN A 20 -38.63 -21.85 -37.35
C GLN A 20 -39.61 -21.85 -36.14
N HIS A 21 -39.81 -23.00 -35.47
CA HIS A 21 -40.54 -23.04 -34.20
C HIS A 21 -39.69 -22.61 -32.99
N THR A 22 -38.36 -22.64 -33.09
CA THR A 22 -37.45 -22.12 -32.04
C THR A 22 -37.04 -20.65 -32.21
N GLU A 23 -37.40 -20.01 -33.32
CA GLU A 23 -37.31 -18.55 -33.52
C GLU A 23 -38.58 -17.79 -33.12
N GLY A 24 -39.50 -18.43 -32.39
CA GLY A 24 -40.59 -17.76 -31.69
C GLY A 24 -40.10 -17.14 -30.39
N HIS A 25 -39.86 -15.82 -30.40
CA HIS A 25 -39.82 -14.93 -29.22
C HIS A 25 -39.37 -15.60 -27.91
N LYS A 26 -38.09 -15.98 -27.82
CA LYS A 26 -37.42 -15.82 -26.53
C LYS A 26 -37.08 -14.34 -26.42
N GLU A 27 -38.03 -13.55 -25.93
CA GLU A 27 -37.61 -12.51 -24.99
C GLU A 27 -36.61 -13.20 -24.07
N GLN A 28 -35.36 -12.73 -24.08
CA GLN A 28 -34.45 -13.03 -22.99
C GLN A 28 -35.09 -12.40 -21.76
N VAL A 29 -36.02 -13.13 -21.14
CA VAL A 29 -36.38 -12.94 -19.76
C VAL A 29 -35.08 -13.22 -19.03
N LYS A 30 -34.29 -12.17 -18.79
CA LYS A 30 -33.20 -12.20 -17.81
C LYS A 30 -33.81 -12.92 -16.61
N PRO A 31 -33.23 -14.03 -16.13
CA PRO A 31 -33.76 -14.70 -14.97
C PRO A 31 -33.89 -13.63 -13.90
N THR A 32 -35.13 -13.31 -13.50
CA THR A 32 -35.39 -12.32 -12.46
C THR A 32 -34.59 -12.80 -11.28
N SER A 33 -33.48 -12.10 -11.00
CA SER A 33 -32.58 -12.50 -9.93
C SER A 33 -33.44 -12.61 -8.68
N LYS A 34 -33.42 -13.79 -8.04
CA LYS A 34 -34.15 -14.04 -6.79
C LYS A 34 -33.76 -13.03 -5.69
N TYR A 35 -32.60 -12.39 -5.85
CA TYR A 35 -32.00 -11.43 -4.94
C TYR A 35 -31.97 -10.05 -5.60
N SER A 36 -32.31 -9.01 -4.85
CA SER A 36 -32.16 -7.63 -5.32
C SER A 36 -30.69 -7.24 -5.41
N VAL A 37 -30.40 -6.07 -5.99
CA VAL A 37 -29.03 -5.53 -6.02
C VAL A 37 -28.55 -5.31 -4.58
N GLU A 38 -29.40 -4.76 -3.71
CA GLU A 38 -29.11 -4.53 -2.30
C GLU A 38 -28.78 -5.83 -1.57
N ASP A 39 -29.57 -6.90 -1.76
CA ASP A 39 -29.31 -8.23 -1.16
C ASP A 39 -27.93 -8.79 -1.59
N LEU A 40 -27.54 -8.56 -2.85
CA LEU A 40 -26.27 -9.03 -3.40
C LEU A 40 -25.10 -8.21 -2.84
N LEU A 41 -25.26 -6.89 -2.72
CA LEU A 41 -24.23 -6.01 -2.15
C LEU A 41 -24.04 -6.25 -0.65
N GLU A 42 -25.11 -6.52 0.11
CA GLU A 42 -25.00 -6.89 1.52
C GLU A 42 -24.13 -8.15 1.70
N ARG A 43 -24.31 -9.15 0.81
CA ARG A 43 -23.45 -10.35 0.80
C ARG A 43 -22.03 -10.05 0.38
N ALA A 44 -21.82 -9.17 -0.59
CA ALA A 44 -20.49 -8.73 -0.99
C ALA A 44 -19.76 -8.10 0.20
N THR A 45 -20.41 -7.20 0.95
CA THR A 45 -19.86 -6.59 2.17
C THR A 45 -19.54 -7.61 3.25
N GLN A 46 -20.42 -8.59 3.50
CA GLN A 46 -20.14 -9.67 4.46
C GLN A 46 -18.93 -10.53 4.06
N CYS A 47 -18.75 -10.77 2.76
CA CYS A 47 -17.56 -11.45 2.25
C CYS A 47 -16.29 -10.60 2.42
N LEU A 48 -16.37 -9.28 2.20
CA LEU A 48 -15.26 -8.36 2.44
C LEU A 48 -14.81 -8.35 3.90
N GLU A 49 -15.76 -8.32 4.86
CA GLU A 49 -15.46 -8.43 6.29
C GLU A 49 -14.75 -9.74 6.67
N GLN A 50 -14.89 -10.78 5.83
CA GLN A 50 -14.23 -12.09 5.99
C GLN A 50 -13.02 -12.26 5.07
N PHE A 51 -12.57 -11.19 4.40
CA PHE A 51 -11.46 -11.21 3.43
C PHE A 51 -11.67 -12.20 2.26
N GLN A 52 -12.92 -12.50 1.91
CA GLN A 52 -13.29 -13.39 0.81
C GLN A 52 -13.48 -12.59 -0.49
N PHE A 53 -12.40 -12.00 -1.00
CA PHE A 53 -12.44 -11.06 -2.12
C PHE A 53 -13.00 -11.67 -3.41
N GLU A 54 -12.63 -12.90 -3.76
CA GLU A 54 -13.10 -13.57 -4.98
C GLU A 54 -14.61 -13.86 -4.93
N LEU A 55 -15.14 -14.12 -3.73
CA LEU A 55 -16.57 -14.36 -3.56
C LEU A 55 -17.36 -13.04 -3.55
N ALA A 56 -16.83 -12.00 -2.90
CA ALA A 56 -17.39 -10.65 -2.93
C ALA A 56 -17.49 -10.13 -4.38
N CYS A 57 -16.44 -10.35 -5.16
CA CYS A 57 -16.37 -10.04 -6.59
C CYS A 57 -17.55 -10.66 -7.37
N LYS A 58 -17.82 -11.96 -7.18
CA LYS A 58 -18.94 -12.65 -7.84
C LYS A 58 -20.32 -12.10 -7.47
N PHE A 59 -20.50 -11.62 -6.24
CA PHE A 59 -21.75 -10.98 -5.83
C PHE A 59 -21.93 -9.63 -6.53
N CYS A 60 -20.87 -8.83 -6.64
CA CYS A 60 -20.86 -7.58 -7.37
C CYS A 60 -21.11 -7.78 -8.88
N GLU A 61 -20.45 -8.76 -9.51
CA GLU A 61 -20.70 -9.12 -10.92
C GLU A 61 -22.17 -9.42 -11.15
N ARG A 62 -22.78 -10.24 -10.29
CA ARG A 62 -24.21 -10.59 -10.38
C ARG A 62 -25.12 -9.38 -10.16
N ALA A 63 -24.74 -8.45 -9.28
CA ALA A 63 -25.46 -7.21 -9.09
C ALA A 63 -25.44 -6.34 -10.36
N LEU A 64 -24.28 -6.25 -11.01
CA LEU A 64 -24.08 -5.49 -12.25
C LEU A 64 -24.70 -6.16 -13.49
N GLU A 65 -24.81 -7.49 -13.55
CA GLU A 65 -25.58 -8.19 -14.58
C GLU A 65 -27.07 -7.79 -14.55
N SER A 66 -27.60 -7.59 -13.34
CA SER A 66 -28.98 -7.13 -13.11
C SER A 66 -29.12 -5.64 -13.44
N GLN A 67 -28.25 -4.81 -12.87
CA GLN A 67 -28.24 -3.35 -13.04
C GLN A 67 -26.83 -2.83 -13.42
N PRO A 68 -26.50 -2.76 -14.72
CA PRO A 68 -25.14 -2.43 -15.19
C PRO A 68 -24.62 -1.03 -14.85
N GLN A 69 -25.50 -0.13 -14.40
CA GLN A 69 -25.18 1.26 -14.05
C GLN A 69 -25.53 1.57 -12.59
N SER A 70 -25.60 0.55 -11.73
CA SER A 70 -25.78 0.77 -10.29
C SER A 70 -24.52 1.40 -9.71
N LEU A 71 -24.62 2.65 -9.27
CA LEU A 71 -23.51 3.38 -8.63
C LEU A 71 -22.97 2.60 -7.43
N GLN A 72 -23.86 2.19 -6.52
CA GLN A 72 -23.48 1.45 -5.31
C GLN A 72 -22.78 0.12 -5.64
N ALA A 73 -23.21 -0.58 -6.70
CA ALA A 73 -22.57 -1.82 -7.09
C ALA A 73 -21.18 -1.59 -7.68
N LEU A 74 -21.01 -0.55 -8.51
CA LEU A 74 -19.72 -0.16 -9.07
C LEU A 74 -18.76 0.33 -7.97
N GLU A 75 -19.25 1.14 -7.02
CA GLU A 75 -18.48 1.63 -5.85
C GLU A 75 -18.00 0.49 -4.96
N THR A 76 -18.82 -0.56 -4.79
CA THR A 76 -18.40 -1.75 -4.03
C THR A 76 -17.43 -2.62 -4.83
N TYR A 77 -17.63 -2.72 -6.15
CA TYR A 77 -16.89 -3.64 -7.01
C TYR A 77 -15.47 -3.17 -7.32
N ALA A 78 -15.28 -1.87 -7.57
CA ALA A 78 -14.00 -1.35 -8.04
C ALA A 78 -12.84 -1.55 -7.03
N PRO A 79 -13.01 -1.30 -5.72
CA PRO A 79 -11.97 -1.61 -4.73
C PRO A 79 -11.68 -3.11 -4.63
N ILE A 80 -12.70 -3.97 -4.72
CA ILE A 80 -12.51 -5.44 -4.72
C ILE A 80 -11.61 -5.88 -5.88
N LEU A 81 -11.78 -5.27 -7.06
CA LEU A 81 -10.93 -5.55 -8.21
C LEU A 81 -9.48 -5.16 -7.94
N LEU A 82 -9.23 -4.04 -7.24
CA LEU A 82 -7.87 -3.66 -6.82
C LEU A 82 -7.25 -4.68 -5.86
N GLU A 83 -8.00 -5.14 -4.86
CA GLU A 83 -7.54 -6.19 -3.92
C GLU A 83 -7.20 -7.50 -4.64
N LEU A 84 -7.90 -7.80 -5.75
CA LEU A 84 -7.63 -8.97 -6.60
C LEU A 84 -6.54 -8.72 -7.65
N GLY A 85 -5.96 -7.52 -7.71
CA GLY A 85 -4.94 -7.13 -8.68
C GLY A 85 -5.47 -6.86 -10.10
N ASP A 86 -6.78 -6.81 -10.32
CA ASP A 86 -7.41 -6.50 -11.62
C ASP A 86 -7.53 -4.98 -11.81
N VAL A 87 -6.37 -4.33 -11.91
CA VAL A 87 -6.22 -2.87 -12.01
C VAL A 87 -6.94 -2.30 -13.22
N GLU A 88 -6.91 -3.00 -14.36
CA GLU A 88 -7.55 -2.56 -15.61
C GLU A 88 -9.07 -2.47 -15.47
N LYS A 89 -9.72 -3.51 -14.93
CA LYS A 89 -11.17 -3.47 -14.73
C LYS A 89 -11.57 -2.48 -13.64
N ALA A 90 -10.76 -2.34 -12.58
CA ALA A 90 -11.01 -1.34 -11.54
C ALA A 90 -11.02 0.08 -12.15
N HIS A 91 -10.04 0.38 -13.01
CA HIS A 91 -9.97 1.66 -13.72
C HIS A 91 -11.22 1.90 -14.55
N ASP A 92 -11.67 0.93 -15.35
CA ASP A 92 -12.90 1.04 -16.13
C ASP A 92 -14.14 1.29 -15.27
N CYS A 93 -14.23 0.64 -14.10
CA CYS A 93 -15.32 0.86 -13.16
C CYS A 93 -15.30 2.30 -12.60
N PHE A 94 -14.14 2.81 -12.20
CA PHE A 94 -14.04 4.21 -11.71
C PHE A 94 -14.33 5.23 -12.82
N GLN A 95 -13.89 4.99 -14.05
CA GLN A 95 -14.26 5.82 -15.20
C GLN A 95 -15.77 5.80 -15.45
N GLN A 96 -16.43 4.66 -15.29
CA GLN A 96 -17.88 4.56 -15.39
C GLN A 96 -18.57 5.35 -14.26
N LEU A 97 -18.06 5.27 -13.03
CA LEU A 97 -18.57 6.05 -11.90
C LEU A 97 -18.46 7.56 -12.14
N ILE A 98 -17.36 8.05 -12.72
CA ILE A 98 -17.22 9.47 -13.10
C ILE A 98 -18.27 9.88 -14.14
N LYS A 99 -18.51 9.05 -15.16
CA LYS A 99 -19.53 9.33 -16.18
C LYS A 99 -20.94 9.39 -15.60
N LEU A 100 -21.23 8.57 -14.60
CA LEU A 100 -22.55 8.48 -13.98
C LEU A 100 -22.78 9.57 -12.91
N SER A 101 -21.76 9.88 -12.11
CA SER A 101 -21.83 10.93 -11.08
C SER A 101 -20.52 11.73 -10.97
N PRO A 102 -20.32 12.77 -11.81
CA PRO A 102 -19.06 13.49 -11.87
C PRO A 102 -18.79 14.40 -10.66
N ASP A 103 -19.82 14.89 -9.98
CA ASP A 103 -19.69 15.96 -8.99
C ASP A 103 -19.93 15.54 -7.53
N THR A 104 -20.08 14.23 -7.25
CA THR A 104 -20.29 13.69 -5.89
C THR A 104 -19.45 12.44 -5.68
N GLY A 105 -19.00 12.14 -4.45
CA GLY A 105 -18.22 10.93 -4.16
C GLY A 105 -16.77 11.07 -4.64
N HIS A 106 -15.91 11.58 -3.78
CA HIS A 106 -14.50 11.86 -4.07
C HIS A 106 -13.66 10.60 -4.29
N GLU A 107 -14.00 9.48 -3.66
CA GLU A 107 -13.18 8.25 -3.62
C GLU A 107 -12.74 7.77 -5.01
N LYS A 108 -13.64 7.77 -6.00
CA LYS A 108 -13.31 7.37 -7.38
C LYS A 108 -12.20 8.21 -8.02
N TYR A 109 -12.11 9.49 -7.64
CA TYR A 109 -11.04 10.38 -8.09
C TYR A 109 -9.74 10.09 -7.34
N MET A 110 -9.81 9.75 -6.05
CA MET A 110 -8.62 9.37 -5.29
C MET A 110 -8.01 8.06 -5.82
N TYR A 111 -8.83 7.05 -6.08
CA TYR A 111 -8.37 5.80 -6.69
C TYR A 111 -7.75 6.03 -8.06
N LEU A 112 -8.41 6.77 -8.96
CA LEU A 112 -7.83 7.07 -10.28
C LEU A 112 -6.55 7.89 -10.18
N GLY A 113 -6.45 8.80 -9.20
CA GLY A 113 -5.22 9.54 -8.92
C GLY A 113 -4.05 8.61 -8.58
N GLN A 114 -4.27 7.58 -7.77
CA GLN A 114 -3.25 6.60 -7.40
C GLN A 114 -2.90 5.61 -8.53
N MET A 115 -3.83 5.37 -9.46
CA MET A 115 -3.64 4.45 -10.59
C MET A 115 -2.98 5.11 -11.80
N CYS A 116 -2.95 6.45 -11.84
CA CYS A 116 -2.34 7.24 -12.90
C CYS A 116 -1.04 7.90 -12.41
N GLY A 117 -0.25 8.43 -13.35
CA GLY A 117 0.95 9.20 -13.04
C GLY A 117 0.90 10.62 -13.61
N GLY A 118 1.77 11.49 -13.10
CA GLY A 118 2.00 12.84 -13.58
C GLY A 118 0.74 13.71 -13.65
N ALA A 119 0.57 14.44 -14.76
CA ALA A 119 -0.48 15.45 -14.90
C ALA A 119 -1.92 14.90 -14.80
N ASP A 120 -2.15 13.67 -15.24
CA ASP A 120 -3.48 13.03 -15.15
C ASP A 120 -3.85 12.76 -13.69
N ALA A 121 -2.90 12.23 -12.90
CA ALA A 121 -3.07 12.03 -11.46
C ALA A 121 -3.37 13.36 -10.73
N VAL A 122 -2.63 14.43 -11.07
CA VAL A 122 -2.88 15.78 -10.54
C VAL A 122 -4.31 16.24 -10.79
N GLY A 123 -4.84 15.99 -11.99
CA GLY A 123 -6.22 16.33 -12.36
C GLY A 123 -7.25 15.60 -11.50
N TYR A 124 -7.07 14.30 -11.29
CA TYR A 124 -7.97 13.50 -10.46
C TYR A 124 -7.92 13.91 -8.99
N PHE A 125 -6.74 14.02 -8.38
CA PHE A 125 -6.64 14.44 -6.98
C PHE A 125 -7.24 15.83 -6.73
N LYS A 126 -7.00 16.80 -7.63
CA LYS A 126 -7.63 18.13 -7.53
C LYS A 126 -9.15 18.05 -7.55
N LYS A 127 -9.73 17.27 -8.46
CA LYS A 127 -11.19 17.10 -8.53
C LYS A 127 -11.75 16.39 -7.29
N GLY A 128 -11.05 15.39 -6.76
CA GLY A 128 -11.41 14.73 -5.50
C GLY A 128 -11.39 15.70 -4.30
N ILE A 129 -10.35 16.53 -4.20
CA ILE A 129 -10.23 17.58 -3.17
C ILE A 129 -11.35 18.60 -3.26
N ASP A 130 -11.71 19.04 -4.47
CA ASP A 130 -12.80 20.01 -4.67
C ASP A 130 -14.15 19.46 -4.15
N ILE A 131 -14.43 18.17 -4.43
CA ILE A 131 -15.63 17.48 -3.91
C ILE A 131 -15.60 17.40 -2.39
N LEU A 132 -14.48 16.94 -1.80
CA LEU A 132 -14.31 16.86 -0.35
C LEU A 132 -14.49 18.21 0.34
N LYS A 133 -13.99 19.31 -0.25
CA LYS A 133 -14.16 20.66 0.30
C LYS A 133 -15.63 21.09 0.31
N VAL A 134 -16.38 20.76 -0.74
CA VAL A 134 -17.82 21.02 -0.79
C VAL A 134 -18.55 20.22 0.29
N GLU A 135 -18.23 18.93 0.44
CA GLU A 135 -18.82 18.04 1.45
C GLU A 135 -18.48 18.48 2.89
N LEU A 136 -17.24 18.94 3.13
CA LEU A 136 -16.80 19.50 4.41
C LEU A 136 -17.56 20.79 4.76
N GLN A 137 -17.76 21.68 3.78
CA GLN A 137 -18.54 22.91 3.97
C GLN A 137 -20.01 22.60 4.28
N GLN A 138 -20.63 21.65 3.59
CA GLN A 138 -22.01 21.23 3.87
C GLN A 138 -22.14 20.61 5.26
N SER A 139 -21.14 19.83 5.68
CA SER A 139 -21.07 19.19 6.99
C SER A 139 -20.95 20.17 8.16
N SER A 140 -20.47 21.39 7.94
CA SER A 140 -20.35 22.44 8.98
C SER A 140 -21.69 22.92 9.55
N SER A 141 -22.81 22.66 8.85
CA SER A 141 -24.15 23.15 9.22
C SER A 141 -25.01 22.15 10.02
N GLY A 142 -24.45 21.00 10.42
CA GLY A 142 -25.20 20.01 11.22
C GLY A 142 -24.61 18.58 11.31
N ALA A 143 -23.41 18.31 10.77
CA ALA A 143 -22.80 16.99 10.84
C ALA A 143 -22.05 16.74 12.17
N SER A 144 -21.85 15.47 12.51
CA SER A 144 -20.97 15.04 13.60
C SER A 144 -19.56 15.57 13.40
N SER A 145 -18.91 16.05 14.47
CA SER A 145 -17.52 16.53 14.46
C SER A 145 -16.55 15.49 13.87
N VAL A 146 -16.87 14.21 13.98
CA VAL A 146 -16.07 13.10 13.42
C VAL A 146 -16.04 13.15 11.89
N ASN A 147 -17.16 13.41 11.23
CA ASN A 147 -17.20 13.44 9.76
C ASN A 147 -16.36 14.60 9.24
N GLN A 148 -16.45 15.77 9.86
CA GLN A 148 -15.64 16.93 9.47
C GLN A 148 -14.15 16.64 9.61
N LEU A 149 -13.74 16.00 10.71
CA LEU A 149 -12.35 15.58 10.91
C LEU A 149 -11.90 14.56 9.85
N ASN A 150 -12.75 13.60 9.49
CA ASN A 150 -12.42 12.60 8.46
C ASN A 150 -12.20 13.25 7.09
N HIS A 151 -13.12 14.08 6.62
CA HIS A 151 -12.95 14.79 5.34
C HIS A 151 -11.70 15.69 5.37
N SER A 152 -11.42 16.37 6.50
CA SER A 152 -10.21 17.18 6.65
C SER A 152 -8.93 16.34 6.50
N ARG A 153 -8.90 15.14 7.11
CA ARG A 153 -7.79 14.20 6.98
C ARG A 153 -7.63 13.66 5.56
N GLU A 154 -8.74 13.36 4.88
CA GLU A 154 -8.71 12.93 3.49
C GLU A 154 -8.19 14.02 2.55
N ILE A 155 -8.60 15.28 2.76
CA ILE A 155 -8.05 16.42 2.03
C ILE A 155 -6.54 16.53 2.29
N SER A 156 -6.12 16.39 3.55
CA SER A 156 -4.69 16.43 3.91
C SER A 156 -3.89 15.36 3.16
N ARG A 157 -4.36 14.11 3.14
CA ARG A 157 -3.71 13.01 2.41
C ARG A 157 -3.67 13.23 0.91
N ALA A 158 -4.77 13.71 0.31
CA ALA A 158 -4.79 14.01 -1.12
C ALA A 158 -3.79 15.13 -1.49
N TYR A 159 -3.57 16.09 -0.59
CA TYR A 159 -2.50 17.08 -0.77
C TYR A 159 -1.10 16.48 -0.62
N CYS A 160 -0.89 15.50 0.26
CA CYS A 160 0.36 14.73 0.30
C CYS A 160 0.62 14.04 -1.04
N SER A 161 -0.38 13.34 -1.60
CA SER A 161 -0.24 12.68 -2.91
C SER A 161 0.09 13.67 -4.03
N LEU A 162 -0.52 14.87 -4.01
CA LEU A 162 -0.15 15.93 -4.96
C LEU A 162 1.31 16.40 -4.78
N ALA A 163 1.76 16.59 -3.54
CA ALA A 163 3.15 16.98 -3.28
C ALA A 163 4.14 15.91 -3.76
N GLU A 164 3.86 14.64 -3.49
CA GLU A 164 4.67 13.50 -3.93
C GLU A 164 4.81 13.47 -5.45
N ILE A 165 3.72 13.66 -6.21
CA ILE A 165 3.76 13.72 -7.67
C ILE A 165 4.74 14.81 -8.17
N TYR A 166 4.83 15.96 -7.49
CA TYR A 166 5.79 17.02 -7.86
C TYR A 166 7.22 16.76 -7.36
N LEU A 167 7.43 15.79 -6.47
CA LEU A 167 8.76 15.30 -6.11
C LEU A 167 9.23 14.16 -7.03
N THR A 168 8.31 13.51 -7.74
CA THR A 168 8.59 12.34 -8.58
C THR A 168 8.27 12.61 -10.06
N ASP A 169 7.03 12.38 -10.50
CA ASP A 169 6.63 12.37 -11.90
C ASP A 169 6.73 13.75 -12.58
N CYS A 170 6.39 14.81 -11.83
CA CYS A 170 6.35 16.19 -12.28
C CYS A 170 7.54 17.02 -11.77
N CYS A 171 8.62 16.38 -11.29
CA CYS A 171 9.77 17.08 -10.70
C CYS A 171 10.52 18.01 -11.68
N PHE A 172 10.35 17.81 -12.99
CA PHE A 172 10.96 18.65 -14.03
C PHE A 172 10.10 19.86 -14.44
N ASP A 173 8.91 20.03 -13.88
CA ASP A 173 8.08 21.21 -14.15
C ASP A 173 8.72 22.47 -13.53
N ASP A 174 8.68 23.60 -14.25
CA ASP A 174 9.31 24.86 -13.83
C ASP A 174 8.87 25.32 -12.42
N ASN A 175 7.63 24.98 -12.02
CA ASN A 175 7.05 25.35 -10.73
C ASN A 175 6.94 24.16 -9.76
N ALA A 176 7.62 23.04 -10.00
CA ALA A 176 7.46 21.82 -9.21
C ALA A 176 7.74 22.03 -7.72
N ALA A 177 8.85 22.69 -7.39
CA ALA A 177 9.23 22.97 -6.00
C ALA A 177 8.20 23.86 -5.27
N GLU A 178 7.73 24.94 -5.92
CA GLU A 178 6.72 25.85 -5.35
C GLU A 178 5.39 25.13 -5.12
N LEU A 179 4.95 24.32 -6.09
CA LEU A 179 3.72 23.55 -6.00
C LEU A 179 3.81 22.47 -4.92
N CYS A 180 4.91 21.73 -4.86
CA CYS A 180 5.16 20.73 -3.83
C CYS A 180 5.08 21.35 -2.43
N GLU A 181 5.80 22.44 -2.18
CA GLU A 181 5.76 23.12 -0.88
C GLU A 181 4.34 23.63 -0.56
N SER A 182 3.66 24.23 -1.53
CA SER A 182 2.29 24.73 -1.36
C SER A 182 1.30 23.61 -0.98
N TYR A 183 1.42 22.45 -1.61
CA TYR A 183 0.60 21.29 -1.28
C TYR A 183 0.93 20.71 0.09
N CYS A 184 2.21 20.60 0.46
CA CYS A 184 2.60 20.19 1.82
C CYS A 184 2.03 21.12 2.89
N ARG A 185 2.09 22.44 2.68
CA ARG A 185 1.51 23.43 3.60
C ARG A 185 0.00 23.31 3.69
N SER A 186 -0.67 23.09 2.55
CA SER A 186 -2.11 22.84 2.51
C SER A 186 -2.45 21.56 3.29
N ALA A 187 -1.68 20.47 3.13
CA ALA A 187 -1.89 19.24 3.88
C ALA A 187 -1.82 19.46 5.40
N ILE A 188 -0.82 20.22 5.87
CA ILE A 188 -0.66 20.58 7.29
C ILE A 188 -1.81 21.46 7.81
N GLU A 189 -2.31 22.39 6.99
CA GLU A 189 -3.46 23.24 7.36
C GLU A 189 -4.72 22.40 7.63
N TYR A 190 -4.96 21.38 6.82
CA TYR A 190 -6.11 20.49 6.96
C TYR A 190 -5.93 19.42 8.05
N ASP A 191 -4.71 18.99 8.34
CA ASP A 191 -4.41 18.10 9.47
C ASP A 191 -3.01 18.36 10.04
N THR A 192 -2.96 19.07 11.15
CA THR A 192 -1.72 19.37 11.88
C THR A 192 -1.08 18.15 12.55
N LYS A 193 -1.76 16.99 12.52
CA LYS A 193 -1.23 15.72 13.02
C LYS A 193 -0.83 14.77 11.88
N ASN A 194 -0.88 15.21 10.63
CA ASN A 194 -0.43 14.41 9.51
C ASN A 194 1.10 14.44 9.42
N ALA A 195 1.74 13.40 9.95
CA ALA A 195 3.19 13.27 9.97
C ALA A 195 3.80 13.14 8.56
N GLU A 196 3.09 12.51 7.62
CA GLU A 196 3.49 12.40 6.22
C GLU A 196 3.63 13.78 5.57
N ALA A 197 2.72 14.72 5.86
CA ALA A 197 2.77 16.07 5.31
C ALA A 197 4.04 16.82 5.74
N TYR A 198 4.48 16.63 6.98
CA TYR A 198 5.73 17.19 7.49
C TYR A 198 6.96 16.52 6.87
N GLN A 199 6.91 15.20 6.67
CA GLN A 199 7.97 14.45 6.01
C GLN A 199 8.15 14.89 4.56
N LEU A 200 7.06 15.03 3.80
CA LEU A 200 7.10 15.52 2.41
C LEU A 200 7.60 16.97 2.33
N LEU A 201 7.22 17.83 3.29
CA LEU A 201 7.78 19.19 3.35
C LEU A 201 9.29 19.16 3.61
N ALA A 202 9.76 18.30 4.50
CA ALA A 202 11.20 18.10 4.72
C ALA A 202 11.90 17.62 3.44
N SER A 203 11.35 16.63 2.74
CA SER A 203 11.88 16.15 1.45
C SER A 203 11.94 17.25 0.38
N CYS A 204 10.89 18.08 0.30
CA CYS A 204 10.85 19.23 -0.60
C CYS A 204 11.96 20.25 -0.28
N LEU A 205 12.16 20.55 1.01
CA LEU A 205 13.20 21.48 1.45
C LEU A 205 14.60 20.93 1.22
N LEU A 206 14.81 19.61 1.41
CA LEU A 206 16.08 18.95 1.07
C LEU A 206 16.40 19.07 -0.42
N SER A 207 15.41 18.89 -1.30
CA SER A 207 15.60 19.05 -2.75
C SER A 207 15.99 20.48 -3.17
N GLN A 208 15.79 21.46 -2.28
CA GLN A 208 16.12 22.87 -2.46
C GLN A 208 17.37 23.30 -1.67
N ASP A 209 18.17 22.35 -1.18
CA ASP A 209 19.36 22.56 -0.33
C ASP A 209 19.07 23.33 0.98
N GLN A 210 17.83 23.30 1.47
CA GLN A 210 17.43 23.93 2.73
C GLN A 210 17.49 22.94 3.90
N THR A 211 18.67 22.38 4.16
CA THR A 211 18.89 21.29 5.13
C THR A 211 18.42 21.62 6.54
N ASP A 212 18.73 22.81 7.06
CA ASP A 212 18.36 23.21 8.43
C ASP A 212 16.84 23.25 8.61
N ASN A 213 16.11 23.82 7.64
CA ASN A 213 14.66 23.86 7.66
C ASN A 213 14.07 22.46 7.53
N ALA A 214 14.64 21.63 6.65
CA ALA A 214 14.19 20.26 6.47
C ALA A 214 14.31 19.44 7.75
N LYS A 215 15.41 19.59 8.49
CA LYS A 215 15.63 18.92 9.78
C LYS A 215 14.51 19.25 10.78
N GLU A 216 14.13 20.52 10.90
CA GLU A 216 13.05 20.94 11.80
C GLU A 216 11.71 20.25 11.47
N TYR A 217 11.35 20.14 10.20
CA TYR A 217 10.10 19.48 9.79
C TYR A 217 10.17 17.96 9.87
N MET A 218 11.33 17.35 9.63
CA MET A 218 11.53 15.92 9.84
C MET A 218 11.35 15.56 11.31
N GLN A 219 11.96 16.33 12.23
CA GLN A 219 11.78 16.13 13.67
C GLN A 219 10.31 16.26 14.10
N LYS A 220 9.55 17.21 13.52
CA LYS A 220 8.10 17.30 13.75
C LYS A 220 7.35 16.06 13.29
N SER A 221 7.70 15.51 12.12
CA SER A 221 7.11 14.26 11.61
C SER A 221 7.39 13.09 12.56
N ILE A 222 8.67 12.89 12.92
CA ILE A 222 9.10 11.84 13.84
C ILE A 222 8.39 11.97 15.20
N ALA A 223 8.28 13.18 15.75
CA ALA A 223 7.60 13.40 17.03
C ALA A 223 6.10 13.05 17.02
N LEU A 224 5.46 13.00 15.85
CA LEU A 224 4.08 12.57 15.67
C LEU A 224 3.95 11.04 15.59
N TRP A 225 4.87 10.36 14.91
CA TRP A 225 4.94 8.90 14.82
C TRP A 225 5.46 8.24 16.10
N LEU A 226 6.51 8.83 16.67
CA LEU A 226 7.35 8.33 17.75
C LEU A 226 7.41 9.37 18.87
N PRO A 227 6.34 9.52 19.67
CA PRO A 227 6.29 10.54 20.71
C PRO A 227 7.34 10.37 21.82
N ALA A 228 8.06 9.23 21.86
CA ALA A 228 9.19 9.00 22.75
C ALA A 228 10.47 9.74 22.30
N CYS A 229 10.61 10.11 21.03
CA CYS A 229 11.81 10.75 20.46
C CYS A 229 11.74 12.30 20.50
N LYS A 230 10.95 12.90 21.41
CA LYS A 230 10.58 14.33 21.37
C LYS A 230 11.63 15.33 21.88
N ASP A 231 12.61 14.87 22.65
CA ASP A 231 13.44 15.74 23.50
C ASP A 231 14.92 15.72 23.09
N ILE A 232 15.24 16.09 21.85
CA ILE A 232 16.58 15.87 21.30
C ILE A 232 17.01 16.99 20.35
N GLU A 233 18.01 17.79 20.75
CA GLU A 233 18.50 18.99 20.06
C GLU A 233 19.92 18.83 19.44
N ASN A 234 20.52 17.63 19.39
CA ASN A 234 21.94 17.44 19.05
C ASN A 234 22.20 16.63 17.77
N ASP A 235 23.22 16.99 16.99
CA ASP A 235 23.51 16.37 15.68
C ASP A 235 24.07 14.93 15.78
N ASN A 236 24.72 14.56 16.88
CA ASN A 236 25.15 13.16 17.11
C ASN A 236 24.00 12.22 17.45
N GLU A 237 22.84 12.76 17.85
CA GLU A 237 21.64 12.00 18.17
C GLU A 237 20.85 11.58 16.92
N ASP A 238 21.12 12.17 15.75
CA ASP A 238 20.38 11.85 14.52
C ASP A 238 20.72 10.43 14.01
N ILE A 239 21.97 9.99 14.16
CA ILE A 239 22.43 8.65 13.79
C ILE A 239 21.87 7.61 14.77
N GLU A 240 21.93 7.89 16.07
CA GLU A 240 21.38 7.02 17.12
C GLU A 240 19.86 6.84 16.94
N GLN A 241 19.12 7.92 16.67
CA GLN A 241 17.69 7.86 16.35
C GLN A 241 17.39 7.05 15.09
N ALA A 242 18.19 7.23 14.03
CA ALA A 242 18.01 6.45 12.81
C ALA A 242 18.23 4.95 13.09
N GLY A 243 19.23 4.59 13.91
CA GLY A 243 19.43 3.24 14.42
C GLY A 243 18.21 2.69 15.15
N GLU A 244 17.69 3.42 16.15
CA GLU A 244 16.49 3.01 16.91
C GLU A 244 15.26 2.79 16.01
N ILE A 245 15.04 3.67 15.02
CA ILE A 245 13.92 3.54 14.07
C ILE A 245 14.10 2.27 13.23
N LEU A 246 15.29 2.07 12.67
CA LEU A 246 15.56 0.93 11.81
C LEU A 246 15.50 -0.40 12.58
N ASP A 247 16.02 -0.46 13.81
CA ASP A 247 15.91 -1.62 14.68
C ASP A 247 14.45 -1.97 14.98
N ARG A 248 13.61 -0.96 15.21
CA ARG A 248 12.17 -1.17 15.40
C ARG A 248 11.48 -1.69 14.14
N LEU A 249 11.88 -1.20 12.96
CA LEU A 249 11.35 -1.72 11.70
C LEU A 249 11.72 -3.19 11.51
N LEU A 250 12.95 -3.60 11.84
CA LEU A 250 13.35 -5.01 11.80
C LEU A 250 12.61 -5.89 12.82
N GLN A 251 12.23 -5.34 13.99
CA GLN A 251 11.41 -6.08 14.95
C GLN A 251 9.99 -6.34 14.43
N GLU A 252 9.46 -5.47 13.56
CA GLU A 252 8.16 -5.63 12.94
C GLU A 252 8.21 -6.54 11.71
N ASP A 253 9.24 -6.39 10.88
CA ASP A 253 9.48 -7.18 9.67
C ASP A 253 10.99 -7.27 9.36
N ASP A 254 11.58 -8.44 9.56
CA ASP A 254 13.00 -8.71 9.33
C ASP A 254 13.31 -9.12 7.88
N GLU A 255 12.32 -9.15 7.00
CA GLU A 255 12.46 -9.52 5.58
C GLU A 255 12.64 -8.29 4.66
N VAL A 256 12.64 -7.06 5.20
CA VAL A 256 12.80 -5.82 4.42
C VAL A 256 14.27 -5.50 4.12
N VAL A 257 14.70 -5.77 2.89
CA VAL A 257 16.08 -5.54 2.40
C VAL A 257 16.59 -4.12 2.67
N GLN A 258 15.75 -3.11 2.44
CA GLN A 258 16.12 -1.71 2.57
C GLN A 258 16.47 -1.32 4.01
N VAL A 259 15.80 -1.90 5.00
CA VAL A 259 16.06 -1.60 6.42
C VAL A 259 17.44 -2.14 6.82
N TRP A 260 17.76 -3.38 6.41
CA TRP A 260 19.09 -3.97 6.60
C TRP A 260 20.20 -3.17 5.91
N TYR A 261 19.96 -2.73 4.68
CA TYR A 261 20.91 -1.87 3.96
C TYR A 261 21.16 -0.54 4.67
N LEU A 262 20.09 0.12 5.15
CA LEU A 262 20.21 1.39 5.85
C LEU A 262 20.95 1.25 7.19
N LEU A 263 20.71 0.17 7.95
CA LEU A 263 21.48 -0.12 9.18
C LEU A 263 22.96 -0.40 8.88
N GLY A 264 23.24 -1.19 7.84
CA GLY A 264 24.60 -1.46 7.41
C GLY A 264 25.34 -0.18 7.02
N TRP A 265 24.67 0.71 6.30
CA TRP A 265 25.23 2.01 5.92
C TRP A 265 25.41 2.93 7.13
N LEU A 266 24.44 2.96 8.06
CA LEU A 266 24.53 3.71 9.31
C LEU A 266 25.80 3.32 10.10
N HIS A 267 25.99 2.02 10.35
CA HIS A 267 27.16 1.53 11.05
C HIS A 267 28.47 1.77 10.30
N TYR A 268 28.44 1.73 8.96
CA TYR A 268 29.59 2.12 8.16
C TYR A 268 29.98 3.59 8.41
N LEU A 269 29.01 4.50 8.46
CA LEU A 269 29.24 5.92 8.78
C LEU A 269 29.75 6.14 10.21
N GLU A 270 29.33 5.30 11.16
CA GLU A 270 29.83 5.27 12.54
C GLU A 270 31.25 4.68 12.66
N ASN A 271 31.78 4.09 11.58
CA ASN A 271 33.01 3.29 11.52
C ASN A 271 32.93 1.96 12.31
N ASP A 272 31.74 1.46 12.64
CA ASP A 272 31.56 0.09 13.11
C ASP A 272 31.53 -0.88 11.94
N THR A 273 32.73 -1.19 11.44
CA THR A 273 32.93 -2.09 10.29
C THR A 273 32.38 -3.51 10.50
N VAL A 274 32.27 -3.98 11.75
CA VAL A 274 31.79 -5.34 12.03
C VAL A 274 30.28 -5.38 11.90
N ALA A 275 29.57 -4.46 12.57
CA ALA A 275 28.13 -4.35 12.46
C ALA A 275 27.72 -3.99 11.04
N ALA A 276 28.41 -3.05 10.39
CA ALA A 276 28.16 -2.67 9.00
C ALA A 276 28.17 -3.87 8.06
N ARG A 277 29.22 -4.70 8.14
CA ARG A 277 29.36 -5.88 7.29
C ARG A 277 28.24 -6.89 7.52
N GLN A 278 27.92 -7.20 8.78
CA GLN A 278 26.85 -8.16 9.11
C GLN A 278 25.49 -7.75 8.51
N HIS A 279 25.11 -6.49 8.65
CA HIS A 279 23.84 -5.99 8.13
C HIS A 279 23.82 -5.92 6.60
N LEU A 280 24.94 -5.52 5.97
CA LEU A 280 25.06 -5.49 4.50
C LEU A 280 25.03 -6.91 3.88
N GLU A 281 25.67 -7.91 4.50
CA GLU A 281 25.59 -9.30 4.07
C GLU A 281 24.17 -9.86 4.22
N MET A 282 23.44 -9.47 5.26
CA MET A 282 22.03 -9.85 5.42
C MET A 282 21.14 -9.20 4.35
N ALA A 283 21.34 -7.92 4.06
CA ALA A 283 20.66 -7.22 2.97
C ALA A 283 20.88 -7.93 1.62
N GLN A 284 22.13 -8.31 1.32
CA GLN A 284 22.47 -9.04 0.10
C GLN A 284 21.77 -10.41 0.04
N LYS A 285 21.81 -11.17 1.13
CA LYS A 285 21.17 -12.49 1.23
C LYS A 285 19.66 -12.42 0.99
N LEU A 286 18.99 -11.42 1.56
CA LEU A 286 17.55 -11.22 1.38
C LEU A 286 17.22 -10.74 -0.04
N SER A 287 18.05 -9.86 -0.60
CA SER A 287 17.94 -9.40 -1.99
C SER A 287 17.95 -10.58 -2.97
N GLU A 288 18.87 -11.53 -2.77
CA GLU A 288 18.94 -12.77 -3.57
C GLU A 288 17.74 -13.70 -3.33
N LYS A 289 17.32 -13.88 -2.07
CA LYS A 289 16.17 -14.73 -1.69
C LYS A 289 14.87 -14.27 -2.35
N PHE A 290 14.63 -12.96 -2.35
CA PHE A 290 13.38 -12.36 -2.83
C PHE A 290 13.44 -11.79 -4.25
N GLN A 291 14.61 -11.87 -4.90
CA GLN A 291 14.84 -11.31 -6.24
C GLN A 291 14.51 -9.81 -6.29
N CYS A 292 14.96 -9.06 -5.28
CA CYS A 292 14.78 -7.62 -5.23
C CYS A 292 15.65 -6.92 -6.29
N ASP A 293 15.02 -6.32 -7.30
CA ASP A 293 15.70 -5.69 -8.43
C ASP A 293 15.98 -4.18 -8.20
N ASP A 294 16.60 -3.85 -7.06
CA ASP A 294 17.15 -2.51 -6.84
C ASP A 294 18.65 -2.49 -7.18
N SER A 295 18.96 -2.35 -8.48
CA SER A 295 20.34 -2.38 -8.99
C SER A 295 21.26 -1.41 -8.26
N LYS A 296 20.77 -0.22 -7.91
CA LYS A 296 21.60 0.82 -7.28
C LYS A 296 21.94 0.48 -5.85
N VAL A 297 20.94 0.02 -5.08
CA VAL A 297 21.18 -0.42 -3.69
C VAL A 297 22.10 -1.64 -3.67
N ASN A 298 21.88 -2.60 -4.57
CA ASN A 298 22.74 -3.79 -4.67
C ASN A 298 24.17 -3.44 -5.09
N GLU A 299 24.36 -2.51 -6.04
CA GLU A 299 25.69 -2.00 -6.42
C GLU A 299 26.39 -1.33 -5.22
N HIS A 300 25.69 -0.46 -4.48
CA HIS A 300 26.28 0.22 -3.33
C HIS A 300 26.60 -0.73 -2.18
N ILE A 301 25.77 -1.75 -1.92
CA ILE A 301 26.09 -2.81 -0.96
C ILE A 301 27.41 -3.49 -1.34
N GLN A 302 27.60 -3.82 -2.62
CA GLN A 302 28.83 -4.46 -3.09
C GLN A 302 30.04 -3.54 -2.95
N GLU A 303 29.90 -2.24 -3.23
CA GLU A 303 30.96 -1.25 -3.04
C GLU A 303 31.38 -1.18 -1.56
N LEU A 304 30.43 -1.03 -0.64
CA LEU A 304 30.71 -0.96 0.80
C LEU A 304 31.38 -2.25 1.32
N LEU A 305 30.90 -3.42 0.89
CA LEU A 305 31.50 -4.71 1.30
C LEU A 305 32.93 -4.90 0.78
N GLN A 306 33.30 -4.29 -0.35
CA GLN A 306 34.67 -4.30 -0.86
C GLN A 306 35.61 -3.38 -0.07
N GLU A 307 35.08 -2.27 0.47
CA GLU A 307 35.85 -1.33 1.29
C GLU A 307 36.05 -1.82 2.73
N ILE A 308 35.06 -2.52 3.28
CA ILE A 308 35.13 -3.07 4.64
C ILE A 308 36.04 -4.32 4.63
N PRO A 309 37.08 -4.38 5.48
CA PRO A 309 37.94 -5.56 5.57
C PRO A 309 37.15 -6.83 5.88
N ASP A 310 37.60 -7.97 5.32
CA ASP A 310 37.22 -9.28 5.85
C ASP A 310 37.78 -9.38 7.27
N HIS A 311 36.96 -9.07 8.26
CA HIS A 311 37.21 -9.54 9.61
C HIS A 311 36.74 -10.99 9.66
N ASP A 312 37.67 -11.90 9.94
CA ASP A 312 37.36 -13.29 10.28
C ASP A 312 36.26 -13.28 11.34
N VAL A 313 35.02 -13.54 10.90
CA VAL A 313 33.90 -13.80 11.78
C VAL A 313 34.35 -14.99 12.60
N VAL A 314 34.58 -14.79 13.90
CA VAL A 314 34.68 -15.91 14.82
C VAL A 314 33.34 -16.60 14.73
N ALA A 315 33.33 -17.69 13.98
CA ALA A 315 32.22 -18.59 13.79
C ALA A 315 31.58 -18.93 15.14
N ASP A 316 30.25 -18.95 15.13
CA ASP A 316 29.38 -19.70 16.02
C ASP A 316 29.72 -19.65 17.52
N ARG A 317 28.91 -18.89 18.26
CA ARG A 317 28.48 -19.30 19.59
C ARG A 317 26.96 -19.40 19.61
N ASP A 318 26.52 -20.59 19.21
CA ASP A 318 25.55 -21.41 19.92
C ASP A 318 24.24 -20.73 20.34
N LEU A 319 23.31 -20.64 19.37
CA LEU A 319 21.89 -20.87 19.63
C LEU A 319 21.60 -22.38 19.55
N GLU A 320 22.22 -23.17 20.43
CA GLU A 320 21.83 -24.57 20.63
C GLU A 320 21.59 -24.83 22.14
N SER A 321 20.31 -24.99 22.46
CA SER A 321 19.75 -25.81 23.55
C SER A 321 20.59 -25.99 24.82
N GLU A 322 20.18 -25.28 25.89
CA GLU A 322 20.38 -25.77 27.26
C GLU A 322 19.51 -27.02 27.47
N ASP A 323 20.01 -28.19 27.08
CA ASP A 323 19.54 -29.46 27.61
C ASP A 323 20.45 -29.88 28.78
N ASP A 324 19.82 -30.03 29.93
CA ASP A 324 20.31 -30.56 31.19
C ASP A 324 21.26 -31.76 31.03
N GLU A 325 22.46 -31.68 31.63
CA GLU A 325 23.06 -32.86 32.28
C GLU A 325 24.05 -32.43 33.37
N HIS A 326 23.63 -32.60 34.62
CA HIS A 326 24.44 -32.46 35.84
C HIS A 326 25.25 -33.74 36.09
N PRO A 327 26.59 -33.71 36.16
CA PRO A 327 27.35 -34.80 36.75
C PRO A 327 27.57 -34.54 38.24
N MET A 328 26.99 -35.40 39.07
CA MET A 328 27.27 -35.52 40.51
C MET A 328 28.78 -35.75 40.75
N GLU A 329 29.44 -34.81 41.43
CA GLU A 329 30.73 -35.09 42.08
C GLU A 329 30.49 -35.73 43.45
N MET A 330 30.90 -36.99 43.59
CA MET A 330 31.07 -37.65 44.87
C MET A 330 32.44 -37.26 45.45
N ASP A 331 32.44 -36.43 46.49
CA ASP A 331 33.62 -36.25 47.36
C ASP A 331 33.52 -37.25 48.53
N ASP A 332 34.39 -38.25 48.45
CA ASP A 332 34.65 -39.25 49.47
C ASP A 332 35.99 -38.89 50.12
N SER A 333 35.93 -38.21 51.27
CA SER A 333 37.10 -37.91 52.09
C SER A 333 36.84 -38.27 53.56
N PRO A 334 37.67 -39.13 54.18
CA PRO A 334 37.33 -39.82 55.42
C PRO A 334 37.63 -39.00 56.67
N VAL A 335 36.77 -39.27 57.66
CA VAL A 335 36.80 -38.81 59.06
C VAL A 335 38.17 -39.04 59.71
N GLY A 336 38.79 -37.95 60.17
CA GLY A 336 39.93 -37.95 61.09
C GLY A 336 39.49 -37.40 62.46
N ASP A 337 39.43 -38.29 63.44
CA ASP A 337 38.97 -38.08 64.81
C ASP A 337 40.08 -37.58 65.76
N THR A 338 39.65 -36.93 66.85
CA THR A 338 40.35 -36.65 68.13
C THR A 338 41.42 -35.53 68.18
N ALA A 339 41.51 -34.69 69.22
CA ALA A 339 41.01 -34.74 70.60
C ALA A 339 40.72 -33.34 71.16
#